data_AF-A0A5K1GW54-F1
#
_entry.id   AF-A0A5K1GW54-F1
#
_cell.length_a   1.000
_cell.length_b   1.000
_cell.length_c   1.000
_cell.angle_alpha   90.00
_cell.angle_beta   90.00
_cell.angle_gamma   90.00
#
_symmetry.space_group_name_H-M   'P 1'
#
loop_
_entity.id
_entity.type
_entity.pdbx_description
1 polymer ?
#
loop_
_entity_poly.entity_id
_entity_poly.type
_entity_poly.pdbx_seq_one_letter_code
_entity_poly.pdbx_strand_id
1 'polypeptide(L)' 'VPVLYEHTLAKPKEVHVPDLDHIYSVEPLQITSPATDGEVALALRVLEGCCILHKESRNLAHKHGGVK' A
#
# COMPACT_ATOMS: atom_id res chain seq x y z
N VAL A 1 -4.62 -15.41 14.13
CA VAL A 1 -4.35 -14.10 13.50
C VAL A 1 -5.38 -13.72 12.42
N PRO A 2 -5.84 -14.60 11.50
CA PRO A 2 -6.81 -14.22 10.45
C PRO A 2 -8.15 -13.70 11.00
N VAL A 3 -8.64 -14.29 12.09
CA VAL A 3 -9.93 -13.95 12.72
C VAL A 3 -9.99 -12.50 13.22
N LEU A 4 -8.85 -11.87 13.55
CA LEU A 4 -8.83 -10.47 14.01
C LEU A 4 -9.06 -9.47 12.86
N TYR A 5 -8.90 -9.89 11.60
CA TYR A 5 -9.07 -9.01 10.44
C TYR A 5 -10.45 -9.12 9.78
N GLU A 6 -11.24 -10.16 10.09
CA GLU A 6 -12.57 -10.36 9.51
C GLU A 6 -13.57 -9.24 9.87
N HIS A 7 -13.26 -8.44 10.89
CA HIS A 7 -14.10 -7.34 11.35
C HIS A 7 -13.41 -5.97 11.27
N THR A 8 -12.10 -5.94 11.01
CA THR A 8 -11.29 -4.71 10.99
C THR A 8 -11.29 -4.05 9.61
N LEU A 9 -11.29 -4.87 8.55
CA LEU A 9 -11.48 -4.36 7.20
C LEU A 9 -13.00 -4.27 6.97
N ALA A 10 -13.51 -3.05 6.82
CA ALA A 10 -14.88 -2.84 6.41
C ALA A 10 -15.15 -3.72 5.18
N LYS A 11 -16.20 -4.55 5.22
CA LYS A 11 -16.61 -5.34 4.06
C LYS A 11 -16.62 -4.40 2.85
N PRO A 12 -16.07 -4.79 1.69
CA PRO A 12 -16.11 -3.96 0.51
C PRO A 12 -17.57 -3.69 0.20
N LYS A 13 -18.05 -2.52 0.65
CA LYS A 13 -19.24 -1.92 0.06
C LYS A 13 -18.84 -1.64 -1.37
N GLU A 14 -19.77 -1.75 -2.31
CA GLU A 14 -19.66 -1.04 -3.58
C GLU A 14 -19.59 0.46 -3.26
N VAL A 15 -18.43 0.90 -2.79
CA VAL A 15 -18.09 2.30 -2.75
C VAL A 15 -17.83 2.59 -4.20
N HIS A 16 -18.80 3.21 -4.86
CA HIS A 16 -18.55 3.91 -6.11
C HIS A 16 -17.33 4.77 -5.86
N VAL A 17 -16.17 4.37 -6.41
CA VAL A 17 -14.97 5.18 -6.33
C VAL A 17 -15.36 6.49 -7.03
N PRO A 18 -15.42 7.62 -6.32
CA PRO A 18 -15.83 8.87 -6.94
C PRO A 18 -14.90 9.13 -8.11
N ASP A 19 -15.44 9.64 -9.22
CA ASP A 19 -14.68 9.94 -10.42
C ASP A 19 -13.40 10.72 -10.07
N LEU A 20 -12.26 10.06 -10.21
CA LEU A 20 -10.93 10.59 -9.85
C LEU A 20 -10.33 11.37 -11.03
N ASP A 21 -11.07 11.61 -12.12
CA ASP A 21 -10.56 12.32 -13.30
C ASP A 21 -10.07 13.72 -12.94
N HIS A 22 -10.65 14.38 -11.93
CA HIS A 22 -10.17 15.66 -11.40
C HIS A 22 -8.84 15.57 -10.61
N ILE A 23 -8.44 14.37 -10.16
CA ILE A 23 -7.15 14.09 -9.52
C ILE A 23 -6.10 13.72 -10.56
N TYR A 24 -6.49 13.01 -11.63
CA TYR A 24 -5.56 12.58 -12.68
C TYR A 24 -5.40 13.60 -13.83
N SER A 25 -6.26 14.62 -13.90
CA SER A 25 -6.17 15.72 -14.87
C SER A 25 -5.10 16.76 -14.54
N VAL A 26 -4.54 16.72 -13.33
CA VAL A 26 -3.37 17.53 -12.96
C VAL A 26 -2.09 16.74 -13.21
N GLU A 27 -1.05 17.42 -13.71
CA GLU A 27 0.25 16.79 -13.91
C GLU A 27 0.83 16.36 -12.55
N PRO A 28 1.25 15.09 -12.38
CA PRO A 28 1.81 14.62 -11.12
C PRO A 28 3.03 15.45 -10.73
N LEU A 29 3.04 15.94 -9.49
CA LEU A 29 4.23 16.61 -8.98
C LEU A 29 5.39 15.61 -8.96
N GLN A 30 6.45 15.91 -9.70
CA GLN A 30 7.68 15.13 -9.63
C GLN A 30 8.35 15.34 -8.28
N ILE A 31 8.33 14.31 -7.44
CA ILE A 31 9.09 14.28 -6.19
C ILE A 31 10.55 13.99 -6.56
N THR A 32 11.37 15.04 -6.57
CA THR A 32 12.81 14.95 -6.90
C THR A 32 13.68 14.78 -5.67
N SER A 33 13.13 15.02 -4.47
CA SER A 33 13.85 14.82 -3.23
C SER A 33 14.06 13.33 -2.95
N PRO A 34 15.22 12.93 -2.40
CA PRO A 34 15.40 11.58 -1.92
C PRO A 34 14.42 11.28 -0.78
N ALA A 35 14.04 10.00 -0.64
CA ALA A 35 13.21 9.57 0.47
C ALA A 35 13.95 9.76 1.81
N THR A 36 13.24 10.29 2.79
CA THR A 36 13.70 10.37 4.18
C THR A 36 13.62 9.00 4.85
N ASP A 37 14.42 8.79 5.89
CA ASP A 37 14.37 7.55 6.68
C ASP A 37 12.96 7.25 7.24
N GLY A 38 12.21 8.31 7.57
CA GLY A 38 10.83 8.21 8.03
C GLY A 38 9.88 7.68 6.97
N GLU A 39 10.00 8.19 5.73
CA GLU A 39 9.21 7.73 4.58
C GLU A 39 9.56 6.29 4.21
N VAL A 40 10.85 5.95 4.19
CA VAL A 40 11.30 4.57 3.95
C VAL A 40 10.74 3.63 5.02
N ALA A 41 10.87 3.98 6.29
CA ALA A 41 10.37 3.14 7.38
C ALA A 41 8.84 3.00 7.36
N LEU A 42 8.11 4.04 6.97
CA LEU A 42 6.66 3.97 6.80
C LEU A 42 6.28 3.05 5.63
N ALA A 43 6.92 3.22 4.46
CA ALA A 43 6.67 2.39 3.28
C ALA A 43 6.95 0.91 3.54
N LEU A 44 8.05 0.59 4.24
CA LEU A 44 8.39 -0.79 4.62
C LEU A 44 7.35 -1.39 5.56
N ARG A 45 6.88 -0.66 6.58
CA ARG A 45 5.81 -1.13 7.48
C ARG A 45 4.50 -1.41 6.75
N VAL A 46 4.13 -0.56 5.80
CA VAL A 46 2.95 -0.78 4.94
C VAL A 46 3.16 -2.04 4.08
N LEU A 47 4.32 -2.19 3.46
CA LEU A 47 4.66 -3.34 2.63
C LEU A 47 4.61 -4.66 3.42
N GLU A 48 5.17 -4.69 4.63
CA GLU A 48 5.09 -5.84 5.54
C GLU A 48 3.63 -6.22 5.84
N GLY A 49 2.77 -5.23 6.12
CA GLY A 49 1.34 -5.44 6.29
C GLY A 49 0.66 -6.05 5.06
N CYS A 50 0.98 -5.56 3.86
CA CYS A 50 0.49 -6.13 2.60
C CYS A 50 0.92 -7.60 2.44
N CYS A 51 2.15 -7.94 2.84
CA CYS A 51 2.68 -9.30 2.73
C CYS A 51 1.95 -10.31 3.63
N ILE A 52 1.33 -9.85 4.73
CA ILE A 52 0.49 -10.68 5.61
C ILE A 52 -0.81 -11.05 4.90
N LEU A 53 -1.38 -10.13 4.13
CA LEU A 53 -2.70 -10.28 3.51
C LEU A 53 -2.65 -10.87 2.10
N HIS A 54 -1.55 -10.70 1.37
CA HIS A 54 -1.45 -11.04 -0.04
C HIS A 54 -0.13 -11.74 -0.39
N LYS A 55 -0.23 -13.00 -0.82
CA LYS A 55 0.92 -13.88 -1.10
C LYS A 55 1.82 -13.35 -2.23
N GLU A 56 1.24 -12.83 -3.31
CA GLU A 56 2.04 -12.31 -4.43
C GLU A 56 2.81 -11.04 -4.03
N SER A 57 2.21 -10.17 -3.22
CA SER A 57 2.93 -9.02 -2.64
C SER A 57 4.14 -9.47 -1.83
N ARG A 58 4.00 -10.53 -1.03
CA ARG A 58 5.12 -11.11 -0.27
C ARG A 58 6.21 -11.67 -1.18
N ASN A 59 5.85 -12.47 -2.19
CA ASN A 59 6.83 -13.02 -3.13
C ASN A 59 7.63 -11.92 -3.82
N LEU A 60 6.94 -10.86 -4.28
CA LEU A 60 7.57 -9.73 -4.95
C LEU A 60 8.45 -8.93 -3.98
N ALA A 61 7.98 -8.69 -2.76
CA ALA A 61 8.73 -7.97 -1.75
C ALA A 61 10.03 -8.71 -1.37
N HIS A 62 10.01 -10.04 -1.21
CA HIS A 62 11.23 -10.82 -1.00
C HIS A 62 12.17 -10.78 -2.21
N LYS A 63 11.63 -10.91 -3.43
CA LYS A 63 12.42 -10.85 -4.68
C LYS A 63 13.22 -9.55 -4.77
N HIS A 64 12.66 -8.45 -4.28
CA HIS A 64 13.30 -7.13 -4.30
C HIS A 64 13.99 -6.75 -2.98
N GLY A 65 14.08 -7.67 -2.01
CA GLY A 65 14.73 -7.42 -0.72
C GLY A 65 14.04 -6.38 0.16
N GLY A 66 12.76 -6.08 -0.11
CA GLY A 66 11.95 -5.12 0.64
C GLY A 66 11.45 -5.67 1.97
N VAL A 67 11.37 -7.00 2.12
CA VAL A 67 11.03 -7.68 3.37
C VAL A 67 11.88 -8.95 3.51
N LYS A 68 12.19 -9.32 4.76
CA LYS A 68 12.99 -10.51 5.09
C LYS A 68 12.17 -11.78 5.02
#